data_AF-A0AAN8JT28-F1
#
_entry.id   AF-A0AAN8JT28-F1
#
_cell.length_a   1.000
_cell.length_b   1.000
_cell.length_c   1.000
_cell.angle_alpha   90.00
_cell.angle_beta   90.00
_cell.angle_gamma   90.00
#
_symmetry.space_group_name_H-M   'P 1'
#
loop_
_entity.id
_entity.type
_entity.pdbx_description
1 polymer ?
#
loop_
_entity_poly.entity_id
_entity_poly.type
_entity_poly.pdbx_seq_one_letter_code
_entity_poly.pdbx_strand_id
1 'polypeptide(L)'
;MGRMQDGHYDIWRRYCEKLKEDFKGNVDNLVCALFADGIITDEDKAQTEKRQASEGNLKATSYLIDILFFRGNNVLPRIIQVLKRCEHNHWADILDRDVNALLNH
;
A
#
# COMPACT_ATOMS: atom_id res chain seq x y z
N MET A 1 15.66 -1.76 -10.51
CA MET A 1 14.51 -1.84 -9.57
C MET A 1 14.98 -2.58 -8.33
N GLY A 2 15.03 -1.90 -7.18
CA GLY A 2 15.49 -2.51 -5.92
C GLY A 2 14.36 -3.33 -5.30
N ARG A 3 14.58 -4.64 -5.11
CA ARG A 3 13.63 -5.52 -4.42
C ARG A 3 13.58 -5.14 -2.94
N MET A 4 12.39 -5.27 -2.33
CA MET A 4 12.19 -5.18 -0.89
C MET A 4 13.09 -6.20 -0.17
N GLN A 5 13.76 -5.81 0.91
CA GLN A 5 14.57 -6.72 1.73
C GLN A 5 13.68 -7.77 2.42
N ASP A 6 14.19 -8.98 2.66
CA ASP A 6 13.39 -10.11 3.17
C ASP A 6 12.70 -9.84 4.53
N GLY A 7 13.30 -9.04 5.42
CA GLY A 7 12.64 -8.63 6.67
C GLY A 7 11.48 -7.64 6.45
N HIS A 8 11.66 -6.73 5.49
CA HIS A 8 10.62 -5.76 5.09
C HIS A 8 9.48 -6.45 4.33
N TYR A 9 9.78 -7.55 3.63
CA TYR A 9 8.84 -8.38 2.88
C TYR A 9 7.74 -8.96 3.78
N ASP A 10 8.11 -9.57 4.91
CA ASP A 10 7.14 -10.22 5.80
C ASP A 10 6.25 -9.21 6.53
N ILE A 11 6.81 -8.07 6.93
CA ILE A 11 6.06 -6.97 7.53
C ILE A 11 5.09 -6.38 6.52
N TRP A 12 5.56 -6.10 5.31
CA TRP A 12 4.72 -5.60 4.24
C TRP A 12 3.61 -6.61 3.89
N ARG A 13 3.91 -7.92 3.76
CA ARG A 13 2.89 -8.95 3.49
C ARG A 13 1.80 -9.00 4.56
N ARG A 14 2.17 -8.98 5.85
CA ARG A 14 1.20 -8.97 6.96
C ARG A 14 0.35 -7.71 6.96
N TYR A 15 0.97 -6.57 6.68
CA TYR A 15 0.29 -5.30 6.56
C TYR A 15 -0.71 -5.30 5.39
N CYS A 16 -0.31 -5.84 4.25
CA CYS A 16 -1.09 -6.01 3.04
C CYS A 16 -2.36 -6.84 3.27
N GLU A 17 -2.27 -7.94 4.02
CA GLU A 17 -3.45 -8.76 4.36
C GLU A 17 -4.45 -7.98 5.21
N LYS A 18 -3.96 -7.22 6.21
CA LYS A 18 -4.83 -6.44 7.07
C LYS A 18 -5.45 -5.23 6.37
N LEU A 19 -4.70 -4.56 5.50
CA LEU A 19 -5.23 -3.49 4.66
C LEU A 19 -6.35 -3.99 3.75
N LYS A 20 -6.25 -5.20 3.21
CA LYS A 20 -7.31 -5.78 2.40
C LYS A 20 -8.61 -5.93 3.18
N GLU A 21 -8.55 -6.18 4.49
CA GLU A 21 -9.75 -6.26 5.34
C GLU A 21 -10.33 -4.89 5.65
N ASP A 22 -9.51 -3.91 6.05
CA ASP A 22 -9.97 -2.57 6.40
C ASP A 22 -10.47 -1.77 5.18
N PHE A 23 -9.84 -1.95 4.02
CA PHE A 23 -10.21 -1.26 2.78
C PHE A 23 -11.24 -1.99 1.92
N LYS A 24 -11.87 -3.07 2.42
CA LYS A 24 -12.92 -3.81 1.68
C LYS A 24 -14.04 -2.90 1.14
N GLY A 25 -14.26 -1.74 1.74
CA GLY A 25 -15.31 -0.79 1.35
C GLY A 25 -14.85 0.49 0.64
N ASN A 26 -13.57 0.88 0.64
CA ASN A 26 -13.15 2.21 0.20
C ASN A 26 -11.69 2.26 -0.30
N VAL A 27 -11.41 1.59 -1.42
CA VAL A 27 -10.09 1.60 -2.06
C VAL A 27 -9.82 2.90 -2.84
N ASP A 28 -10.87 3.62 -3.24
CA ASP A 28 -10.80 4.82 -4.09
C ASP A 28 -9.96 5.94 -3.46
N ASN A 29 -10.18 6.21 -2.18
CA ASN A 29 -9.44 7.25 -1.46
C ASN A 29 -7.94 6.94 -1.40
N LEU A 30 -7.58 5.68 -1.16
CA LEU A 30 -6.18 5.25 -1.11
C LEU A 30 -5.54 5.33 -2.51
N VAL A 31 -6.23 4.87 -3.56
CA VAL A 31 -5.76 4.95 -4.95
C VAL A 31 -5.49 6.39 -5.36
N CYS A 32 -6.44 7.30 -5.08
CA CYS A 32 -6.28 8.72 -5.40
C CYS A 32 -5.08 9.33 -4.68
N ALA A 33 -4.89 9.02 -3.40
CA ALA A 33 -3.79 9.56 -2.62
C ALA A 33 -2.42 9.01 -3.07
N LEU A 34 -2.33 7.71 -3.37
CA LEU A 34 -1.11 7.09 -3.90
C LEU A 34 -0.74 7.66 -5.28
N PHE A 35 -1.74 7.95 -6.11
CA PHE A 35 -1.53 8.58 -7.41
C PHE A 35 -1.09 10.03 -7.29
N ALA A 36 -1.75 10.82 -6.43
CA ALA A 36 -1.39 12.21 -6.16
C ALA A 36 0.04 12.35 -5.64
N ASP A 37 0.49 11.37 -4.85
CA ASP A 37 1.86 11.30 -4.37
C ASP A 37 2.84 10.74 -5.41
N GLY A 38 2.41 10.31 -6.59
CA GLY A 38 3.26 9.71 -7.62
C GLY A 38 3.84 8.34 -7.22
N ILE A 39 3.23 7.66 -6.24
CA ILE A 39 3.62 6.31 -5.82
C ILE A 39 3.11 5.27 -6.81
N ILE A 40 1.98 5.51 -7.49
CA ILE A 40 1.45 4.67 -8.57
C ILE A 40 1.32 5.49 -9.86
N THR A 41 1.34 4.84 -11.02
CA THR A 41 1.12 5.52 -12.31
C THR A 41 -0.36 5.67 -12.64
N ASP A 42 -0.67 6.42 -13.71
CA ASP A 42 -2.02 6.52 -14.26
C ASP A 42 -2.54 5.16 -14.74
N GLU A 43 -1.65 4.34 -15.31
CA GLU A 43 -1.96 2.96 -15.72
C GLU A 43 -2.29 2.05 -14.53
N ASP A 44 -1.51 2.15 -13.44
CA ASP A 44 -1.77 1.41 -12.19
C ASP A 44 -3.13 1.80 -11.59
N LYS A 45 -3.47 3.10 -11.60
CA LYS A 45 -4.75 3.64 -11.16
C LYS A 45 -5.89 3.11 -12.02
N ALA A 46 -5.80 3.24 -13.34
CA ALA A 46 -6.83 2.78 -14.27
C ALA A 46 -7.07 1.25 -14.17
N GLN A 47 -6.01 0.47 -13.97
CA GLN A 47 -6.14 -0.98 -13.76
C GLN A 47 -6.79 -1.31 -12.41
N THR A 48 -6.49 -0.55 -11.36
CA THR A 48 -7.12 -0.73 -10.05
C THR A 48 -8.61 -0.44 -10.12
N GLU A 49 -9.00 0.69 -10.72
CA GLU A 49 -10.40 1.08 -10.94
C GLU A 49 -11.14 0.06 -11.82
N LYS A 50 -10.51 -0.43 -12.89
CA LYS A 50 -11.08 -1.47 -13.76
C LYS A 50 -11.36 -2.75 -12.97
N ARG A 51 -10.39 -3.22 -12.18
CA ARG A 51 -10.55 -4.41 -11.33
C ARG A 51 -11.61 -4.21 -10.26
N GLN A 52 -11.75 -3.00 -9.74
CA GLN A 52 -12.79 -2.68 -8.78
C GLN A 52 -14.17 -2.82 -9.41
N ALA A 53 -14.35 -2.30 -10.62
CA ALA A 53 -15.59 -2.40 -11.37
C ALA A 53 -15.93 -3.84 -11.79
N SER A 54 -14.93 -4.66 -12.15
CA SER A 54 -15.15 -6.02 -12.66
C SER A 54 -15.12 -7.12 -11.60
N GLU A 55 -14.28 -7.00 -10.58
CA GLU A 55 -13.98 -8.04 -9.60
C GLU A 55 -14.30 -7.61 -8.14
N GLY A 56 -14.70 -6.35 -7.94
CA GLY A 56 -15.00 -5.77 -6.63
C GLY A 56 -13.76 -5.24 -5.89
N ASN A 57 -14.03 -4.52 -4.81
CA ASN A 57 -13.01 -3.82 -4.02
C ASN A 57 -11.87 -4.72 -3.53
N LEU A 58 -12.16 -5.94 -3.09
CA LEU A 58 -11.14 -6.84 -2.53
C LEU A 58 -10.02 -7.16 -3.54
N LYS A 59 -10.39 -7.33 -4.81
CA LYS A 59 -9.46 -7.66 -5.90
C LYS A 59 -8.69 -6.44 -6.37
N ALA A 60 -9.35 -5.29 -6.44
CA ALA A 60 -8.70 -3.99 -6.68
C ALA A 60 -7.64 -3.69 -5.59
N THR A 61 -8.02 -3.80 -4.31
CA THR A 61 -7.11 -3.61 -3.19
C THR A 61 -5.95 -4.59 -3.26
N SER A 62 -6.19 -5.87 -3.58
CA SER A 62 -5.08 -6.83 -3.75
C SER A 62 -4.10 -6.43 -4.85
N TYR A 63 -4.60 -6.01 -6.01
CA TYR A 63 -3.76 -5.57 -7.12
C TYR A 63 -2.93 -4.33 -6.78
N LEU A 64 -3.56 -3.32 -6.18
CA LEU A 64 -2.89 -2.10 -5.73
C LEU A 64 -1.75 -2.42 -4.75
N ILE A 65 -2.03 -3.30 -3.81
CA ILE A 65 -1.09 -3.76 -2.81
C ILE A 65 0.11 -4.49 -3.46
N ASP A 66 -0.14 -5.32 -4.48
CA ASP A 66 0.93 -5.98 -5.23
C ASP A 66 1.82 -4.98 -5.98
N ILE A 67 1.24 -3.89 -6.53
CA ILE A 67 2.03 -2.80 -7.14
C ILE A 67 2.95 -2.15 -6.10
N LEU A 68 2.40 -1.81 -4.93
CA LEU A 68 3.18 -1.21 -3.85
C LEU A 68 4.30 -2.16 -3.38
N PHE A 69 4.01 -3.46 -3.34
CA PHE A 69 4.99 -4.52 -3.08
C PHE A 69 6.14 -4.48 -4.11
N PHE A 70 5.84 -4.42 -5.41
CA PHE A 70 6.85 -4.41 -6.47
C PHE A 70 7.72 -3.14 -6.49
N ARG A 71 7.19 -2.01 -6.01
CA ARG A 71 7.94 -0.74 -5.96
C ARG A 71 8.97 -0.69 -4.83
N GLY A 72 8.89 -1.60 -3.86
CA GLY A 72 9.97 -1.91 -2.93
C GLY A 72 10.20 -0.90 -1.80
N ASN A 73 11.36 -1.01 -1.14
CA ASN A 73 11.65 -0.29 0.10
C ASN A 73 11.64 1.25 -0.02
N ASN A 74 11.92 1.79 -1.21
CA ASN A 74 12.05 3.23 -1.40
C ASN A 74 10.71 3.97 -1.34
N VAL A 75 9.59 3.26 -1.47
CA VAL A 75 8.25 3.86 -1.39
C VAL A 75 7.59 3.70 -0.02
N LEU A 76 8.12 2.83 0.85
CA LEU A 76 7.57 2.57 2.20
C LEU A 76 7.36 3.85 3.02
N PRO A 77 8.35 4.75 3.19
CA PRO A 77 8.16 5.99 3.95
C PRO A 77 7.08 6.90 3.35
N ARG A 78 6.97 6.94 2.02
CA ARG A 78 5.95 7.75 1.32
C ARG A 78 4.56 7.14 1.48
N ILE A 79 4.45 5.82 1.45
CA ILE A 79 3.19 5.11 1.71
C ILE A 79 2.71 5.39 3.14
N ILE A 80 3.60 5.34 4.14
CA ILE A 80 3.28 5.72 5.53
C ILE A 80 2.71 7.14 5.60
N GLN A 81 3.31 8.10 4.90
CA GLN A 81 2.81 9.48 4.85
C GLN A 81 1.45 9.61 4.15
N VAL A 82 1.19 8.83 3.10
CA VAL A 82 -0.12 8.77 2.44
C VAL A 82 -1.18 8.24 3.40
N LEU A 83 -0.87 7.16 4.12
CA LEU A 83 -1.79 6.57 5.09
C LEU A 83 -2.16 7.54 6.21
N LYS A 84 -1.20 8.30 6.73
CA LYS A 84 -1.48 9.36 7.73
C LYS A 84 -2.43 10.42 7.17
N ARG A 85 -2.22 10.86 5.93
CA ARG A 85 -3.07 11.86 5.27
C ARG A 85 -4.48 11.35 4.98
N CYS A 86 -4.63 10.06 4.72
CA CYS A 86 -5.92 9.41 4.51
C CYS A 86 -6.58 8.99 5.83
N GLU A 87 -6.14 9.51 6.98
CA GLU A 87 -6.67 9.19 8.32
C GLU A 87 -6.51 7.70 8.74
N HIS A 88 -5.68 6.95 8.01
CA HIS A 88 -5.29 5.59 8.37
C HIS A 88 -4.08 5.59 9.32
N ASN A 89 -4.13 6.44 10.34
CA ASN A 89 -3.03 6.65 11.30
C ASN A 89 -2.64 5.37 12.03
N HIS A 90 -3.62 4.53 12.41
CA HIS A 90 -3.37 3.22 13.02
C HIS A 90 -2.43 2.36 12.16
N TRP A 91 -2.69 2.34 10.85
CA TRP A 91 -1.91 1.57 9.89
C TRP A 91 -0.55 2.18 9.61
N ALA A 92 -0.50 3.52 9.52
CA ALA A 92 0.75 4.23 9.35
C ALA A 92 1.69 4.00 10.54
N ASP A 93 1.18 4.00 11.78
CA ASP A 93 1.98 3.81 12.98
C ASP A 93 2.49 2.36 13.12
N ILE A 94 1.67 1.37 12.74
CA ILE A 94 2.12 -0.04 12.67
C ILE A 94 3.27 -0.19 11.68
N LEU A 95 3.10 0.32 10.45
CA LEU A 95 4.15 0.27 9.44
C LEU A 95 5.41 1.03 9.88
N ASP A 96 5.25 2.23 10.43
CA ASP A 96 6.38 3.06 10.85
C ASP A 96 7.17 2.35 11.95
N ARG A 97 6.49 1.80 12.95
CA ARG A 97 7.14 1.02 14.02
C ARG A 97 7.87 -0.20 13.48
N ASP A 98 7.20 -0.98 12.63
CA ASP A 98 7.72 -2.25 12.15
C ASP A 98 8.87 -2.04 11.14
N VAL A 99 8.82 -0.99 10.30
CA VAL A 99 9.92 -0.57 9.42
C VAL A 99 11.09 -0.03 10.25
N ASN A 100 10.85 0.80 11.27
CA ASN A 100 11.90 1.30 12.15
C ASN A 100 12.58 0.17 12.94
N ALA A 101 11.83 -0.87 13.34
CA ALA A 101 12.41 -2.04 13.99
C ALA A 101 13.37 -2.82 13.08
N LEU A 102 13.09 -2.84 11.77
CA LEU A 102 13.96 -3.48 10.77
C LEU A 102 15.19 -2.64 10.40
N LEU A 103 15.10 -1.30 10.50
CA LEU A 103 16.22 -0.39 10.21
C LEU A 103 17.23 -0.26 11.37
N ASN A 104 16.83 -0.59 12.60
CA ASN A 104 17.67 -0.49 13.80
C ASN A 104 18.36 -1.82 14.19
N HIS A 105 18.31 -2.84 13.33
CA HIS A 105 18.99 -4.13 13.48
C HIS A 105 19.95 -4.37 12.32
#